data_AF-A0A929CH53-F1
#
_entry.id   AF-A0A929CH53-F1
#
_cell.length_a   1.000
_cell.length_b   1.000
_cell.length_c   1.000
_cell.angle_alpha   90.00
_cell.angle_beta   90.00
_cell.angle_gamma   90.00
#
_symmetry.space_group_name_H-M   'P 1'
#
loop_
_entity.id
_entity.type
_entity.pdbx_description
1 polymer ?
#
loop_
_entity_poly.entity_id
_entity_poly.type
_entity_poly.pdbx_seq_one_letter_code
_entity_poly.pdbx_strand_id
1 'polypeptide(L)' 'MYPFLQQVDAGVILQLKVQPRSSCNQLSGEQDGALKVKLTSPPVEGAANK' A
#
# COMPACT_ATOMS: atom_id res chain seq x y z
N MET A 1 -4.52 2.88 -16.81
CA MET A 1 -3.87 3.96 -16.02
C MET A 1 -3.85 3.50 -14.57
N TYR A 2 -2.77 3.72 -13.81
CA TYR A 2 -2.67 3.28 -12.42
C TYR A 2 -3.14 4.41 -11.50
N PRO A 3 -4.37 4.39 -10.96
CA PRO A 3 -4.92 5.52 -10.20
C PRO A 3 -4.19 5.76 -8.87
N PHE A 4 -3.45 4.75 -8.42
CA PHE A 4 -2.64 4.78 -7.20
C PHE A 4 -1.20 5.28 -7.41
N LEU A 5 -0.82 5.67 -8.63
CA LEU A 5 0.53 6.09 -8.96
C LEU A 5 0.51 7.49 -9.57
N GLN A 6 1.20 8.42 -8.91
CA GLN A 6 1.39 9.77 -9.41
C GLN A 6 2.89 10.07 -9.51
N GLN A 7 3.35 10.47 -10.69
CA GLN A 7 4.71 10.96 -10.88
C GLN A 7 4.78 12.44 -10.49
N VAL A 8 5.85 12.81 -9.79
CA VAL A 8 6.17 14.19 -9.41
C VAL A 8 7.65 14.44 -9.68
N ASP A 9 8.09 15.70 -9.75
CA ASP A 9 9.47 16.04 -10.11
C ASP A 9 10.52 15.38 -9.18
N ALA A 10 10.18 15.19 -7.91
CA ALA A 10 11.04 14.56 -6.91
C ALA A 10 10.93 13.02 -6.85
N GLY A 11 10.05 12.38 -7.63
CA GLY A 11 9.86 10.93 -7.61
C GLY A 11 8.43 10.47 -7.91
N VAL A 12 7.93 9.51 -7.11
CA VAL A 12 6.62 8.90 -7.30
C VAL A 12 5.88 8.83 -5.97
N ILE A 13 4.61 9.22 -5.98
CA ILE A 13 3.68 9.05 -4.88
C ILE A 13 2.85 7.79 -5.15
N LEU A 14 2.80 6.89 -4.17
CA LEU A 14 1.98 5.67 -4.21
C LEU A 14 0.90 5.72 -3.13
N GLN A 15 -0.36 5.62 -3.55
CA GLN A 15 -1.49 5.41 -2.66
C GLN A 15 -1.58 3.93 -2.33
N LEU A 16 -1.37 3.56 -1.06
CA LEU A 16 -1.34 2.17 -0.62
C LEU A 16 -2.45 1.87 0.38
N LYS A 17 -3.03 0.68 0.27
CA LYS A 17 -3.91 0.09 1.31
C LYS A 17 -3.20 -1.11 1.93
N VAL A 18 -2.63 -0.90 3.10
CA VAL A 18 -1.83 -1.92 3.79
C VAL A 18 -2.73 -2.85 4.61
N GLN A 19 -2.65 -4.15 4.34
CA GLN A 19 -3.30 -5.22 5.11
C GLN A 19 -2.24 -6.00 5.89
N PRO A 20 -2.01 -5.67 7.19
CA PRO A 20 -1.07 -6.39 8.03
C PRO A 20 -1.59 -7.78 8.40
N ARG A 21 -0.74 -8.61 9.04
CA ARG A 21 -1.06 -9.98 9.48
C ARG A 21 -1.58 -10.90 8.37
N SER A 22 -1.12 -10.70 7.15
CA SER A 22 -1.39 -11.62 6.04
C SER A 22 -0.53 -12.88 6.14
N SER A 23 -0.99 -13.98 5.53
CA SER A 23 -0.24 -15.25 5.47
C SER A 23 1.05 -15.15 4.63
N CYS A 24 1.15 -14.14 3.77
CA CYS A 24 2.32 -13.85 2.95
C CYS A 24 2.38 -12.36 2.56
N ASN A 25 3.58 -11.89 2.18
CA ASN A 25 3.80 -10.57 1.61
C ASN A 25 3.40 -10.57 0.13
N GLN A 26 2.52 -9.66 -0.30
CA GLN A 26 2.03 -9.65 -1.69
C GLN A 26 1.41 -8.31 -2.11
N LEU A 27 1.61 -7.92 -3.37
CA LEU A 27 0.77 -6.91 -4.04
C LEU A 27 -0.53 -7.57 -4.51
N SER A 28 -1.67 -7.09 -4.02
CA SER A 28 -2.98 -7.70 -4.27
C SER A 28 -3.81 -6.95 -5.32
N GLY A 29 -3.17 -6.08 -6.10
CA GLY A 29 -3.82 -5.25 -7.12
C GLY A 29 -4.50 -4.01 -6.54
N GLU A 30 -5.26 -3.33 -7.39
CA GLU A 30 -5.98 -2.12 -7.01
C GLU A 30 -7.21 -2.46 -6.15
N GLN A 31 -7.43 -1.68 -5.09
CA GLN A 31 -8.66 -1.68 -4.31
C GLN A 31 -9.01 -0.23 -3.95
N ASP A 32 -10.21 0.22 -4.33
CA ASP A 32 -10.72 1.56 -4.00
C ASP A 32 -9.79 2.71 -4.47
N GLY A 33 -9.13 2.55 -5.62
CA GLY A 33 -8.19 3.54 -6.17
C GLY A 33 -6.79 3.52 -5.52
N ALA A 34 -6.51 2.62 -4.58
CA ALA A 34 -5.21 2.43 -3.94
C ALA A 34 -4.61 1.05 -4.29
N LEU A 35 -3.29 0.91 -4.28
CA LEU A 35 -2.63 -0.40 -4.42
C LEU A 35 -2.70 -1.16 -3.09
N LYS A 36 -3.38 -2.30 -3.07
CA LYS A 36 -3.47 -3.15 -1.90
C LYS A 36 -2.17 -3.92 -1.69
N VAL A 37 -1.61 -3.79 -0.49
CA VAL A 37 -0.37 -4.46 -0.09
C VAL A 37 -0.63 -5.32 1.14
N LYS A 38 -0.36 -6.61 1.04
CA LYS A 38 -0.43 -7.56 2.14
C LYS A 38 0.94 -7.68 2.79
N LEU A 39 1.01 -7.55 4.11
CA LEU A 39 2.23 -7.73 4.89
C LEU A 39 2.01 -8.79 5.97
N THR A 40 3.01 -9.63 6.21
CA THR A 40 3.01 -10.60 7.32
C THR A 40 3.23 -9.93 8.66
N SER A 41 3.94 -8.80 8.68
CA SER A 41 4.24 -8.03 9.89
C SER A 41 2.96 -7.56 10.59
N PRO A 42 2.96 -7.50 11.95
CA PRO A 42 1.86 -6.91 12.70
C PRO A 42 1.74 -5.41 12.41
N PRO A 43 0.56 -4.81 12.60
CA PRO A 43 0.48 -3.35 12.67
C PRO A 43 1.23 -2.93 13.93
N VAL A 44 2.35 -2.23 13.79
CA VAL A 44 2.92 -1.48 14.92
C VAL A 44 2.18 -0.15 15.02
N GLU A 45 1.97 0.37 16.23
CA GLU A 45 1.19 1.59 16.46
C GLU A 45 1.66 2.70 15.51
N GLY A 46 0.75 3.20 14.65
CA GLY A 46 1.03 4.26 13.69
C GLY A 46 1.83 3.89 12.42
N ALA A 47 2.21 2.63 12.20
CA ALA A 47 3.05 2.27 11.04
C ALA A 47 2.30 1.89 9.76
N ALA A 48 0.98 1.66 9.84
CA ALA A 48 0.17 1.50 8.63
C ALA A 48 -0.46 2.81 8.18
N ASN A 49 -0.86 3.68 9.12
CA ASN A 49 -1.38 5.02 8.87
C ASN A 49 -1.10 5.91 10.08
N LYS A 50 -0.70 7.15 9.85
CA LYS A 50 -1.00 8.28 10.73
C LYS A 50 -2.07 9.12 10.04
#